data_AF-A0A0M4G623-F1
#
_entry.id   AF-A0A0M4G623-F1
#
_cell.length_a   1.000
_cell.length_b   1.000
_cell.length_c   1.000
_cell.angle_alpha   90.00
_cell.angle_beta   90.00
_cell.angle_gamma   90.00
#
_symmetry.space_group_name_H-M   'P 1'
#
loop_
_entity.id
_entity.type
_entity.pdbx_description
1 polymer ?
#
loop_
_entity_poly.entity_id
_entity_poly.type
_entity_poly.pdbx_seq_one_letter_code
_entity_poly.pdbx_strand_id
1 'polypeptide(L)'
;MKSIVYKRDIENFLNGFSDVADFDFAGKKHYLVFEDSIRKGSWTLMHYEAGGKWTIHGKGENYCDEGEKELVKVDLINFIYKNRKYINREIKKKKGVLV
;
A
#
# COMPACT_ATOMS: atom_id res chain seq x y z
N MET A 1 13.75 5.80 3.79
CA MET A 1 13.01 5.32 2.60
C MET A 1 12.97 6.43 1.56
N LYS A 2 13.48 6.19 0.34
CA LYS A 2 13.38 7.13 -0.79
C LYS A 2 11.95 7.11 -1.35
N SER A 3 11.53 8.22 -1.98
CA SER A 3 10.28 8.26 -2.72
C SER A 3 10.33 7.33 -3.93
N ILE A 4 9.23 6.66 -4.23
CA ILE A 4 9.08 5.79 -5.39
C ILE A 4 8.99 6.68 -6.64
N VAL A 5 10.04 6.67 -7.48
CA VAL A 5 10.08 7.44 -8.73
C VAL A 5 10.02 6.51 -9.94
N TYR A 6 10.77 5.40 -9.89
CA TYR A 6 10.89 4.39 -10.94
C TYR A 6 10.38 3.03 -10.45
N LYS A 7 10.11 2.10 -11.39
CA LYS A 7 9.68 0.74 -11.04
C LYS A 7 10.70 -0.02 -10.17
N ARG A 8 12.00 0.22 -10.36
CA ARG A 8 13.07 -0.35 -9.51
C ARG A 8 13.01 0.12 -8.05
N ASP A 9 12.42 1.29 -7.78
CA ASP A 9 12.26 1.78 -6.41
C ASP A 9 11.13 1.05 -5.69
N ILE A 10 10.23 0.39 -6.45
CA ILE A 10 9.12 -0.39 -5.89
C ILE A 10 9.66 -1.62 -5.17
N GLU A 11 10.67 -2.29 -5.72
CA GLU A 11 11.28 -3.44 -5.01
C GLU A 11 11.91 -3.00 -3.69
N ASN A 12 12.54 -1.83 -3.65
CA ASN A 12 13.04 -1.26 -2.39
C ASN A 12 11.89 -0.90 -1.44
N PHE A 13 10.79 -0.36 -1.95
CA PHE A 13 9.59 -0.06 -1.16
C PHE A 13 8.95 -1.34 -0.59
N LEU A 14 8.85 -2.41 -1.38
CA LEU A 14 8.30 -3.69 -0.95
C LEU A 14 9.17 -4.32 0.15
N ASN A 15 10.49 -4.28 0.00
CA ASN A 15 11.42 -4.76 1.03
C ASN A 15 11.33 -3.94 2.33
N GLY A 16 11.13 -2.62 2.22
CA GLY A 16 10.94 -1.72 3.36
C GLY A 16 9.48 -1.48 3.72
N PHE A 17 8.55 -2.32 3.28
CA PHE A 17 7.12 -2.05 3.47
C PHE A 17 6.73 -2.11 4.94
N SER A 18 7.30 -3.04 5.70
CA SER A 18 7.09 -3.17 7.15
C SER A 18 7.50 -1.93 7.95
N ASP A 19 8.45 -1.12 7.48
CA ASP A 19 8.85 0.16 8.12
C ASP A 19 7.77 1.25 8.04
N VAL A 20 6.84 1.15 7.09
CA VAL A 20 5.83 2.19 6.83
C VAL A 20 4.40 1.70 6.95
N ALA A 21 4.19 0.38 6.90
CA ALA A 21 2.92 -0.27 7.08
C ALA A 21 2.66 -0.53 8.57
N ASP A 22 1.39 -0.55 8.96
CA ASP A 22 0.98 -1.01 10.28
C ASP A 22 0.97 -2.55 10.30
N PHE A 23 1.33 -3.14 11.42
CA PHE A 23 1.32 -4.59 11.61
C PHE A 23 0.08 -5.04 12.39
N ASP A 24 -0.70 -5.93 11.80
CA ASP A 24 -1.84 -6.58 12.41
C ASP A 24 -1.41 -7.88 13.08
N PHE A 25 -1.30 -7.88 14.41
CA PHE A 25 -0.86 -9.06 15.19
C PHE A 25 -1.85 -10.23 15.09
N ALA A 26 -3.15 -9.95 14.96
CA ALA A 26 -4.19 -10.98 14.85
C ALA A 26 -4.14 -11.73 13.52
N GLY A 27 -3.96 -11.01 12.42
CA GLY A 27 -3.87 -11.57 11.07
C GLY A 27 -2.45 -11.85 10.57
N LYS A 28 -1.41 -11.51 11.35
CA LYS A 28 0.02 -11.60 10.98
C LYS A 28 0.28 -11.01 9.59
N LYS A 29 -0.22 -9.79 9.38
CA LYS A 29 -0.18 -9.10 8.09
C LYS A 29 0.22 -7.64 8.27
N HIS A 30 0.97 -7.13 7.31
CA HIS A 30 1.28 -5.70 7.22
C HIS A 30 0.25 -5.02 6.33
N TYR A 31 -0.29 -3.88 6.73
CA TYR A 31 -1.23 -3.13 5.91
C TYR A 31 -0.91 -1.64 5.87
N LEU A 32 -1.14 -1.03 4.72
CA LEU A 32 -0.93 0.39 4.48
C LEU A 32 -2.18 0.97 3.84
N VAL A 33 -2.83 1.89 4.54
CA VAL A 33 -3.95 2.66 4.02
C VAL A 33 -3.44 3.97 3.44
N PHE A 34 -3.84 4.32 2.22
CA PHE A 34 -3.51 5.57 1.56
C PHE A 34 -4.68 6.10 0.73
N GLU A 35 -4.69 7.41 0.48
CA GLU A 35 -5.76 8.09 -0.25
C GLU A 35 -5.91 7.60 -1.70
N ASP A 36 -7.14 7.28 -2.11
CA ASP A 36 -7.50 7.10 -3.52
C ASP A 36 -8.06 8.39 -4.09
N SER A 37 -7.23 9.13 -4.82
CA SER A 37 -7.66 10.37 -5.45
C SER A 37 -8.53 10.16 -6.70
N ILE A 38 -8.60 8.95 -7.25
CA ILE A 38 -9.36 8.70 -8.49
C ILE A 38 -10.86 8.62 -8.19
N ARG A 39 -11.23 7.96 -7.08
CA ARG A 39 -12.60 7.69 -6.66
C ARG A 39 -12.95 8.37 -5.33
N LYS A 40 -12.08 9.25 -4.81
CA LYS A 40 -12.22 9.90 -3.49
C LYS A 40 -12.47 8.89 -2.37
N GLY A 41 -11.62 7.86 -2.34
CA GLY A 41 -11.69 6.81 -1.33
C GLY A 41 -10.35 6.61 -0.64
N SER A 42 -10.14 5.40 -0.13
CA SER A 42 -8.90 4.92 0.44
C SER A 42 -8.58 3.55 -0.13
N TRP A 43 -7.33 3.35 -0.52
CA TRP A 43 -6.78 2.03 -0.80
C TRP A 43 -6.10 1.49 0.43
N THR A 44 -6.33 0.23 0.70
CA THR A 44 -5.59 -0.54 1.70
C THR A 44 -4.78 -1.59 0.97
N LEU A 45 -3.46 -1.46 1.03
CA LEU A 45 -2.54 -2.47 0.53
C LEU A 45 -2.14 -3.36 1.70
N MET A 46 -2.37 -4.66 1.60
CA MET A 46 -2.04 -5.62 2.65
C MET A 46 -1.04 -6.67 2.13
N HIS A 47 -0.12 -7.05 3.00
CA HIS A 47 0.91 -8.04 2.77
C HIS A 47 0.83 -9.13 3.84
N TYR A 48 0.55 -10.34 3.39
CA TYR A 48 0.47 -11.53 4.24
C TYR A 48 1.83 -12.22 4.26
N GLU A 49 2.56 -12.14 5.37
CA GLU A 49 3.89 -12.74 5.51
C GLU A 49 3.86 -14.27 5.39
N ALA A 50 2.80 -14.90 5.89
CA ALA A 50 2.65 -16.35 5.87
C ALA A 50 2.62 -16.97 4.46
N GLY A 51 2.32 -16.18 3.42
CA GLY A 51 2.28 -16.64 2.03
C GLY A 51 2.95 -15.73 1.01
N GLY A 52 3.58 -14.63 1.46
CA GLY A 52 4.12 -13.58 0.58
C GLY A 52 3.07 -12.95 -0.35
N LYS A 53 1.79 -13.00 0.05
CA LYS A 53 0.66 -12.58 -0.78
C LYS A 53 0.37 -11.12 -0.57
N TRP A 54 0.17 -10.41 -1.67
CA TRP A 54 -0.24 -9.01 -1.66
C TRP A 54 -1.69 -8.91 -2.06
N THR A 55 -2.47 -8.18 -1.27
CA THR A 55 -3.87 -7.92 -1.56
C THR A 55 -4.11 -6.42 -1.49
N ILE A 56 -5.09 -5.95 -2.26
CA ILE A 56 -5.57 -4.58 -2.17
C ILE A 56 -7.06 -4.58 -1.87
N HIS A 57 -7.48 -3.58 -1.12
CA HIS A 57 -8.88 -3.34 -0.85
C HIS A 57 -9.18 -1.85 -1.02
N GLY A 58 -10.14 -1.54 -1.89
CA GLY A 58 -10.57 -0.19 -2.18
C GLY A 58 -11.87 0.11 -1.45
N LYS A 59 -11.87 1.11 -0.58
CA LYS A 59 -13.07 1.57 0.11
C LYS A 59 -13.18 3.08 -0.02
N GLY A 60 -14.25 3.57 -0.62
CA GLY A 60 -14.64 4.97 -0.61
C GLY A 60 -16.03 5.19 -0.04
N GLU A 61 -16.44 6.45 0.03
CA GLU A 61 -17.75 6.81 0.62
C GLU A 61 -18.93 6.24 -0.17
N ASN A 62 -18.79 6.14 -1.51
CA ASN A 62 -19.84 5.63 -2.40
C ASN A 62 -19.50 4.26 -3.03
N TYR A 63 -18.41 3.63 -2.63
CA TYR A 63 -18.05 2.30 -3.14
C TYR A 63 -17.31 1.49 -2.07
N CYS A 64 -17.73 0.24 -1.89
CA CYS A 64 -16.95 -0.76 -1.20
C CYS A 64 -16.66 -1.82 -2.25
N ASP A 65 -15.40 -2.00 -2.65
CA ASP A 65 -15.05 -3.18 -3.45
C ASP A 65 -15.51 -4.41 -2.65
N GLU A 66 -16.23 -5.33 -3.30
CA GLU A 66 -16.91 -6.47 -2.65
C GLU A 66 -15.93 -7.46 -1.98
N GLY A 67 -14.62 -7.27 -2.14
CA GLY A 67 -13.60 -8.06 -1.46
C GLY A 67 -12.19 -7.50 -1.55
N GLU A 68 -11.25 -8.25 -0.98
CA GLU A 68 -9.82 -8.07 -1.19
C GLU A 68 -9.43 -8.67 -2.54
N LYS A 69 -8.71 -7.91 -3.36
CA LYS A 69 -8.17 -8.41 -4.62
C LYS A 69 -6.71 -8.81 -4.43
N GLU A 70 -6.42 -10.09 -4.59
CA GLU A 70 -5.03 -10.58 -4.63
C GLU A 70 -4.34 -10.05 -5.90
N LEU A 71 -3.14 -9.50 -5.71
CA LEU A 71 -2.30 -8.98 -6.78
C LEU A 71 -1.08 -9.88 -6.98
N VAL A 72 -0.88 -10.33 -8.21
CA VAL A 72 0.40 -10.91 -8.63
C VAL A 72 1.48 -9.83 -8.72
N LYS A 73 2.76 -10.22 -8.64
CA LYS A 73 3.90 -9.29 -8.57
C LYS A 73 3.87 -8.20 -9.66
N VAL A 74 3.48 -8.54 -10.88
CA VAL A 74 3.40 -7.57 -11.99
C VAL A 74 2.30 -6.51 -11.79
N ASP A 75 1.11 -6.94 -11.37
CA ASP A 75 -0.01 -6.03 -11.07
C ASP A 75 0.26 -5.18 -9.85
N LEU A 76 0.87 -5.77 -8.82
CA LEU A 76 1.34 -5.05 -7.62
C LEU A 76 2.29 -3.92 -7.98
N ILE A 77 3.32 -4.20 -8.80
CA ILE A 77 4.29 -3.20 -9.24
C ILE A 77 3.58 -2.10 -10.03
N ASN A 78 2.70 -2.45 -10.97
CA ASN A 78 1.97 -1.45 -11.74
C ASN A 78 1.01 -0.62 -10.88
N PHE A 79 0.35 -1.24 -9.90
CA PHE A 79 -0.56 -0.58 -8.96
C PHE A 79 0.20 0.40 -8.06
N ILE A 80 1.30 -0.02 -7.44
CA ILE A 80 2.16 0.84 -6.63
C ILE A 80 2.70 1.97 -7.49
N TYR A 81 3.15 1.68 -8.71
CA TYR A 81 3.67 2.71 -9.62
C TYR A 81 2.60 3.74 -9.99
N LYS A 82 1.36 3.30 -10.28
CA LYS A 82 0.24 4.17 -10.60
C LYS A 82 -0.13 5.07 -9.42
N ASN A 83 -0.13 4.51 -8.21
CA ASN A 83 -0.48 5.20 -6.97
C ASN A 83 0.71 5.80 -6.22
N ARG A 84 1.92 5.78 -6.81
CA ARG A 84 3.18 6.18 -6.15
C ARG A 84 3.14 7.56 -5.52
N LYS A 85 2.41 8.50 -6.12
CA LYS A 85 2.24 9.87 -5.60
C LYS A 85 1.57 9.87 -4.21
N TYR A 86 0.52 9.08 -4.04
CA TYR A 86 -0.24 8.98 -2.79
C TYR A 86 0.49 8.14 -1.77
N ILE A 87 1.06 7.00 -2.20
CA ILE A 87 1.92 6.18 -1.35
C ILE A 87 3.09 7.00 -0.81
N ASN A 88 3.79 7.76 -1.64
CA ASN A 88 4.88 8.64 -1.19
C ASN A 88 4.40 9.73 -0.22
N ARG A 89 3.18 10.25 -0.41
CA ARG A 89 2.58 11.24 0.49
C ARG A 89 2.30 10.62 1.86
N GLU A 90 1.75 9.41 1.89
CA GLU A 90 1.47 8.69 3.13
C GLU A 90 2.75 8.25 3.84
N ILE A 91 3.75 7.76 3.12
CA ILE A 91 5.09 7.48 3.68
C ILE A 91 5.69 8.75 4.30
N LYS A 92 5.60 9.89 3.59
CA LYS A 92 6.12 11.17 4.10
C LYS A 92 5.35 11.63 5.34
N LYS A 93 4.03 11.46 5.38
CA LYS A 93 3.23 11.77 6.57
C LYS A 93 3.65 10.88 7.74
N LYS A 94 3.68 9.55 7.57
CA LYS A 94 4.11 8.62 8.63
C LYS A 94 5.55 8.88 9.11
N LYS A 95 6.46 9.32 8.23
CA LYS A 95 7.81 9.75 8.61
C LYS A 95 7.88 11.16 9.20
N GLY A 96 6.89 12.00 8.89
CA GLY A 96 6.82 13.41 9.28
C GLY A 96 5.94 13.67 10.50
N VAL A 97 5.31 12.66 11.10
CA VAL A 97 4.73 12.73 12.45
C VAL A 97 5.89 12.68 13.47
N LEU A 98 6.65 13.77 13.46
CA LEU A 98 7.57 14.25 14.48
C LEU A 98 7.37 15.78 14.47
N VAL A 99 6.16 16.23 14.76
CA VAL A 99 5.89 17.60 15.22
C VAL A 99 4.74 17.57 16.21
#